data_AF-A0A970CFJ7-F1
#
_entry.id   AF-A0A970CFJ7-F1
#
_cell.length_a   1.000
_cell.length_b   1.000
_cell.length_c   1.000
_cell.angle_alpha   90.00
_cell.angle_beta   90.00
_cell.angle_gamma   90.00
#
_symmetry.space_group_name_H-M   'P 1'
#
loop_
_entity.id
_entity.type
_entity.pdbx_description
1 polymer ?
#
loop_
_entity_poly.entity_id
_entity_poly.type
_entity_poly.pdbx_seq_one_letter_code
_entity_poly.pdbx_strand_id
1 'polypeptide(L)'
;YLGARLIAFEDILGLGDYALIISDSGVIQDVAHNPLAIELLQKDVKIIGSQVLTTKGCLIGQVTEFMIEEETGRISACQITNPQGNINQVKCDRVITYGKEIILIDDNPSPPKQNAPERKAANQAQNVPLSSEKELLKKKIEEFGKSDNLPKKTESSPVISFPQDFNVFEQRQLQFLLGKILDKDVQLDNGGLLKAGDKITADSLSAVKSRNTLMQLTAHVVK
;
A
#
# COMPACT_ATOMS: atom_id res chain seq x y z
N TYR A 1 35.12 2.20 9.93
CA TYR A 1 34.25 1.26 9.21
C TYR A 1 34.90 0.60 7.99
N LEU A 2 36.06 1.07 7.48
CA LEU A 2 36.78 0.49 6.32
C LEU A 2 37.42 -0.91 6.52
N GLY A 3 37.08 -1.62 7.60
CA GLY A 3 37.55 -3.00 7.87
C GLY A 3 36.42 -4.02 7.89
N ALA A 4 35.20 -3.60 7.55
CA ALA A 4 34.06 -4.50 7.46
C ALA A 4 34.18 -5.41 6.24
N ARG A 5 33.77 -6.66 6.41
CA ARG A 5 33.69 -7.65 5.34
C ARG A 5 32.23 -7.86 4.96
N LEU A 6 31.98 -8.08 3.68
CA LEU A 6 30.66 -8.35 3.12
C LEU A 6 30.65 -9.68 2.37
N ILE A 7 29.48 -10.30 2.34
CA ILE A 7 29.20 -11.54 1.62
C ILE A 7 27.89 -11.28 0.88
N ALA A 8 27.82 -11.62 -0.41
CA ALA A 8 26.57 -11.51 -1.14
C ALA A 8 25.61 -12.60 -0.65
N PHE A 9 24.32 -12.30 -0.56
CA PHE A 9 23.34 -13.27 -0.03
C PHE A 9 23.30 -14.56 -0.87
N GLU A 10 23.49 -14.44 -2.18
CA GLU A 10 23.55 -15.56 -3.14
C GLU A 10 24.71 -16.53 -2.90
N ASP A 11 25.78 -16.10 -2.22
CA ASP A 11 26.93 -16.94 -1.88
C ASP A 11 26.75 -17.71 -0.57
N ILE A 12 25.65 -17.46 0.15
CA ILE A 12 25.31 -18.14 1.39
C ILE A 12 24.61 -19.46 1.06
N LEU A 13 25.23 -20.58 1.44
CA LEU A 13 24.70 -21.92 1.24
C LEU A 13 23.72 -22.33 2.34
N GLY A 14 23.85 -21.76 3.53
CA GLY A 14 22.99 -22.07 4.66
C GLY A 14 23.05 -21.01 5.75
N LEU A 15 21.88 -20.65 6.26
CA LEU A 15 21.70 -19.78 7.42
C LEU A 15 21.13 -20.62 8.55
N GLY A 16 21.90 -20.81 9.61
CA GLY A 16 21.44 -21.49 10.82
C GLY A 16 21.64 -20.64 12.07
N ASP A 17 21.06 -21.08 13.18
CA ASP A 17 21.11 -20.37 14.47
C ASP A 17 22.54 -20.16 15.01
N TYR A 18 23.47 -21.04 14.62
CA TYR A 18 24.84 -21.08 15.14
C TYR A 18 25.92 -20.72 14.11
N ALA A 19 25.60 -20.80 12.82
CA ALA A 19 26.58 -20.66 11.76
C ALA A 19 25.95 -20.20 10.45
N LEU A 20 26.72 -19.40 9.72
CA LEU A 20 26.48 -19.08 8.32
C LEU A 20 27.47 -19.90 7.50
N ILE A 21 26.95 -20.67 6.54
CA ILE A 21 27.73 -21.55 5.66
C ILE A 21 27.90 -20.86 4.32
N ILE A 22 29.15 -20.74 3.87
CA ILE A 22 29.54 -20.22 2.55
C ILE A 22 30.33 -21.27 1.80
N SER A 23 30.35 -21.16 0.48
CA SER A 23 31.11 -22.06 -0.41
C SER A 23 32.60 -22.05 -0.11
N ASP A 24 33.21 -20.86 -0.07
CA ASP A 24 34.64 -20.68 0.13
C ASP A 24 34.97 -19.29 0.67
N SER A 25 36.20 -19.08 1.18
CA SER A 25 36.61 -17.79 1.74
C SER A 25 36.73 -16.66 0.72
N GLY A 26 36.81 -16.97 -0.57
CA GLY A 26 36.95 -16.00 -1.67
C GLY A 26 35.68 -15.18 -1.94
N VAL A 27 34.51 -15.64 -1.47
CA VAL A 27 33.25 -14.87 -1.56
C VAL A 27 33.22 -13.70 -0.57
N ILE A 28 34.11 -13.70 0.43
CA ILE A 28 34.20 -12.65 1.42
C ILE A 28 34.94 -11.45 0.83
N GLN A 29 34.22 -10.36 0.62
CA GLN A 29 34.73 -9.14 0.02
C GLN A 29 34.96 -8.04 1.07
N ASP A 30 35.86 -7.12 0.79
CA ASP A 30 36.04 -5.92 1.61
C ASP A 30 35.05 -4.83 1.17
N VAL A 31 34.40 -4.20 2.15
CA VAL A 31 33.50 -3.05 1.94
C VAL A 31 34.17 -1.95 1.13
N ALA A 32 35.47 -1.74 1.27
CA ALA A 32 36.21 -0.70 0.55
C ALA A 32 36.09 -0.83 -0.99
N HIS A 33 35.83 -2.03 -1.51
CA HIS A 33 35.71 -2.29 -2.95
C HIS A 33 34.27 -2.25 -3.47
N ASN A 34 33.27 -2.07 -2.59
CA ASN A 34 31.86 -2.04 -2.98
C ASN A 34 31.26 -0.64 -2.72
N PRO A 35 31.10 0.21 -3.76
CA PRO A 35 30.60 1.57 -3.58
C PRO A 35 29.16 1.62 -3.04
N LEU A 36 28.31 0.64 -3.38
CA LEU A 36 26.95 0.55 -2.86
C LEU A 36 26.97 0.26 -1.35
N ALA A 37 27.84 -0.66 -0.90
CA ALA A 37 27.98 -0.96 0.52
C ALA A 37 28.47 0.27 1.31
N ILE A 38 29.40 1.04 0.74
CA ILE A 38 29.88 2.30 1.35
C ILE A 38 28.73 3.32 1.46
N GLU A 39 27.92 3.49 0.41
CA GLU A 39 26.76 4.40 0.43
C GLU A 39 25.76 3.98 1.52
N LEU A 40 25.45 2.68 1.62
CA LEU A 40 24.53 2.16 2.64
C LEU A 40 25.08 2.35 4.06
N LEU A 41 26.38 2.14 4.27
CA LEU A 41 27.03 2.39 5.56
C LEU A 41 27.06 3.87 5.93
N GLN A 42 27.23 4.76 4.94
CA GLN A 42 27.15 6.21 5.14
C GLN A 42 25.75 6.68 5.55
N LYS A 43 24.69 6.03 5.05
CA LYS A 43 23.31 6.29 5.50
C LYS A 43 23.08 5.93 6.97
N ASP A 44 23.95 5.08 7.54
CA ASP A 44 23.95 4.69 8.97
C ASP A 44 22.58 4.18 9.45
N VAL A 45 21.87 3.45 8.57
CA VAL A 45 20.56 2.87 8.87
C VAL A 45 20.75 1.63 9.74
N LYS A 46 20.13 1.62 10.91
CA LYS A 46 20.19 0.51 11.85
C LYS A 46 18.82 -0.10 12.04
N ILE A 47 18.80 -1.42 12.20
CA ILE A 47 17.57 -2.17 12.51
C ILE A 47 17.52 -2.41 14.02
N ILE A 48 18.52 -3.10 14.56
CA ILE A 48 18.65 -3.32 16.00
C ILE A 48 18.83 -1.99 16.73
N GLY A 49 18.07 -1.82 17.81
CA GLY A 49 18.07 -0.61 18.62
C GLY A 49 17.16 0.51 18.10
N SER A 50 16.63 0.39 16.88
CA SER A 50 15.74 1.41 16.32
C SER A 50 14.36 1.41 16.98
N GLN A 51 13.78 2.59 17.14
CA GLN A 51 12.44 2.78 17.66
C GLN A 51 11.42 2.56 16.55
N VAL A 52 10.44 1.70 16.82
CA VAL A 52 9.38 1.38 15.87
C VAL A 52 8.18 2.28 16.14
N LEU A 53 7.82 3.09 15.15
CA LEU A 53 6.71 4.04 15.24
C LEU A 53 5.67 3.74 14.16
N THR A 54 4.41 3.97 14.49
CA THR A 54 3.32 4.00 13.50
C THR A 54 3.31 5.32 12.74
N THR A 55 2.67 5.36 11.57
CA THR A 55 2.39 6.61 10.83
C THR A 55 1.61 7.66 11.63
N LYS A 56 0.91 7.24 12.68
CA LYS A 56 0.18 8.11 13.61
C LYS A 56 1.08 8.68 14.72
N GLY A 57 2.37 8.34 14.75
CA GLY A 57 3.33 8.81 15.76
C GLY A 57 3.31 8.01 17.07
N CYS A 58 2.59 6.89 17.14
CA CYS A 58 2.59 6.03 18.33
C CYS A 58 3.84 5.13 18.33
N LEU A 59 4.59 5.13 19.44
CA LEU A 59 5.72 4.24 19.68
C LEU A 59 5.21 2.84 20.01
N ILE A 60 5.62 1.87 19.20
CA ILE A 60 5.31 0.45 19.42
C ILE A 60 6.33 -0.15 20.39
N GLY A 61 7.63 0.07 20.11
CA GLY A 61 8.72 -0.47 20.93
C GLY A 61 10.09 -0.24 20.30
N GLN A 62 11.10 -0.92 20.81
CA GLN A 62 12.47 -0.90 20.29
C GLN A 62 12.85 -2.27 19.73
N VAL A 63 13.49 -2.33 18.56
CA VAL A 63 13.91 -3.59 17.95
C VAL A 63 15.05 -4.22 18.73
N THR A 64 14.89 -5.49 19.10
CA THR A 64 15.92 -6.29 19.78
C THR A 64 16.50 -7.38 18.89
N GLU A 65 15.72 -7.89 17.93
CA GLU A 65 16.16 -8.92 16.99
C GLU A 65 15.43 -8.79 15.65
N PHE A 66 15.98 -9.34 14.57
CA PHE A 66 15.28 -9.47 13.29
C PHE A 66 15.44 -10.85 12.69
N MET A 67 14.50 -11.21 11.83
CA MET A 67 14.45 -12.48 11.11
C MET A 67 14.67 -12.22 9.63
N ILE A 68 15.44 -13.10 8.99
CA ILE A 68 15.70 -13.07 7.56
C ILE A 68 14.97 -14.24 6.91
N GLU A 69 14.37 -14.03 5.75
CA GLU A 69 13.85 -15.10 4.90
C GLU A 69 14.98 -15.81 4.16
N GLU A 70 15.11 -17.12 4.34
CA GLU A 70 16.23 -17.93 3.83
C GLU A 70 16.34 -17.90 2.30
N GLU A 71 15.22 -17.84 1.59
CA GLU A 71 15.19 -17.87 0.12
C GLU A 71 15.55 -16.52 -0.52
N THR A 72 15.17 -15.40 0.11
CA THR A 72 15.25 -14.06 -0.52
C THR A 72 16.26 -13.13 0.14
N GLY A 73 16.70 -13.43 1.36
CA GLY A 73 17.54 -12.56 2.16
C GLY A 73 16.85 -11.29 2.66
N ARG A 74 15.53 -11.17 2.48
CA ARG A 74 14.76 -10.04 3.01
C ARG A 74 14.51 -10.21 4.49
N ILE A 75 14.42 -9.08 5.19
CA ILE A 75 13.99 -9.07 6.59
C ILE A 75 12.49 -9.39 6.61
N SER A 76 12.12 -10.50 7.23
CA SER A 76 10.73 -10.98 7.28
C SER A 76 9.97 -10.41 8.49
N ALA A 77 10.66 -10.27 9.62
CA ALA A 77 10.08 -9.73 10.85
C ALA A 77 11.13 -9.10 11.76
N CYS A 78 10.69 -8.18 12.62
CA CYS A 78 11.46 -7.63 13.72
C CYS A 78 10.81 -8.03 15.04
N GLN A 79 11.62 -8.49 16.00
CA GLN A 79 11.24 -8.61 17.39
C GLN A 79 11.46 -7.28 18.09
N ILE A 80 10.45 -6.80 18.78
CA ILE A 80 10.44 -5.52 19.47
C ILE A 80 10.16 -5.72 20.96
N THR A 81 10.76 -4.89 21.79
CA THR A 81 10.44 -4.80 23.20
C THR A 81 9.71 -3.49 23.46
N ASN A 82 8.51 -3.60 24.01
CA ASN A 82 7.70 -2.44 24.38
C ASN A 82 8.31 -1.76 25.63
N PRO A 83 7.97 -0.50 25.94
CA PRO A 83 8.44 0.18 27.16
C PRO A 83 8.09 -0.54 28.48
N GLN A 84 7.11 -1.45 28.44
CA GLN A 84 6.69 -2.30 29.56
C GLN A 84 7.52 -3.60 29.69
N GLY A 85 8.52 -3.82 28.83
CA GLY A 85 9.36 -5.03 28.82
C GLY A 85 8.75 -6.23 28.11
N ASN A 86 7.53 -6.12 27.57
CA ASN A 86 6.92 -7.20 26.79
C ASN A 86 7.53 -7.29 25.39
N ILE A 87 7.83 -8.51 24.98
CA ILE A 87 8.38 -8.81 23.66
C ILE A 87 7.24 -9.10 22.69
N ASN A 88 7.18 -8.34 21.60
CA ASN A 88 6.25 -8.51 20.50
C ASN A 88 7.01 -8.74 19.20
N GLN A 89 6.34 -9.33 18.21
CA GLN A 89 6.90 -9.51 16.86
C GLN A 89 6.10 -8.69 15.85
N VAL A 90 6.78 -8.00 14.95
CA VAL A 90 6.19 -7.19 13.88
C VAL A 90 6.71 -7.66 12.52
N LYS A 91 5.78 -7.97 11.61
CA LYS A 91 6.13 -8.33 10.23
C LYS A 91 6.61 -7.10 9.45
N CYS A 92 7.68 -7.28 8.68
CA CYS A 92 8.30 -6.19 7.93
C CYS A 92 7.51 -5.77 6.68
N ASP A 93 6.49 -6.54 6.25
CA ASP A 93 5.57 -6.19 5.16
C ASP A 93 4.86 -4.83 5.36
N ARG A 94 4.75 -4.39 6.62
CA ARG A 94 4.11 -3.12 6.98
C ARG A 94 5.11 -1.98 7.15
N VAL A 95 6.41 -2.25 7.06
CA VAL A 95 7.44 -1.22 7.19
C VAL A 95 7.41 -0.34 5.94
N ILE A 96 7.28 0.96 6.18
CA ILE A 96 7.31 1.99 5.14
C ILE A 96 8.75 2.41 4.89
N THR A 97 9.51 2.64 5.97
CA THR A 97 10.87 3.17 5.89
C THR A 97 11.73 2.70 7.07
N TYR A 98 12.98 2.35 6.78
CA TYR A 98 14.05 2.21 7.76
C TYR A 98 14.88 3.49 7.80
N GLY A 99 14.76 4.25 8.88
CA GLY A 99 15.59 5.42 9.15
C GLY A 99 16.82 5.06 9.99
N LYS A 100 17.61 6.09 10.33
CA LYS A 100 18.80 5.95 11.16
C LYS A 100 18.52 5.37 12.54
N GLU A 101 17.49 5.91 13.21
CA GLU A 101 17.08 5.54 14.57
C GLU A 101 15.62 5.07 14.66
N ILE A 102 14.84 5.26 13.59
CA ILE A 102 13.38 5.07 13.59
C ILE A 102 12.98 4.18 12.42
N ILE A 103 12.11 3.20 12.70
CA ILE A 103 11.43 2.39 11.69
C ILE A 103 9.96 2.78 11.68
N LEU A 104 9.47 3.24 10.52
CA LEU A 104 8.08 3.67 10.36
C LEU A 104 7.23 2.55 9.79
N ILE A 105 6.09 2.27 10.42
CA ILE A 105 5.19 1.17 10.06
C ILE A 105 3.78 1.70 9.79
N ASP A 106 3.12 1.13 8.77
CA ASP A 106 1.69 1.36 8.55
C ASP A 106 0.84 0.48 9.48
N ASP A 107 0.03 1.14 10.31
CA ASP A 107 -0.92 0.49 11.23
C ASP A 107 -2.24 0.12 10.53
N ASN A 108 -2.39 0.45 9.26
CA ASN A 108 -3.62 0.16 8.53
C ASN A 108 -3.65 -1.31 8.07
N PRO A 109 -4.64 -2.13 8.46
CA PRO A 109 -4.78 -3.51 7.99
C PRO A 109 -5.28 -3.51 6.54
N SER A 110 -4.43 -3.11 5.60
CA SER A 110 -4.64 -3.31 4.18
C SER A 110 -3.91 -4.59 3.74
N PRO A 111 -4.47 -5.37 2.80
CA PRO A 111 -3.83 -6.58 2.32
C PRO A 111 -2.43 -6.27 1.74
N PRO A 112 -1.49 -7.22 1.83
CA PRO A 112 -0.10 -7.02 1.43
C PRO A 112 -0.04 -6.47 0.00
N LYS A 113 0.70 -5.37 -0.18
CA LYS A 113 0.98 -4.79 -1.49
C LYS A 113 1.84 -5.79 -2.26
N GLN A 114 1.20 -6.62 -3.08
CA GLN A 114 1.88 -7.40 -4.10
C GLN A 114 2.63 -6.44 -5.01
N ASN A 115 3.94 -6.64 -5.08
CA ASN A 115 4.84 -5.97 -6.01
C ASN A 115 4.24 -6.04 -7.42
N ALA A 116 4.04 -4.89 -8.05
CA ALA A 116 3.67 -4.80 -9.45
C ALA A 116 4.86 -5.25 -10.32
N PRO A 117 4.74 -6.29 -11.16
CA PRO A 117 5.74 -6.57 -12.18
C PRO A 117 5.56 -5.59 -13.34
N GLU A 118 6.70 -5.04 -13.78
CA GLU A 118 6.82 -4.20 -14.96
C GLU A 118 6.26 -4.90 -16.21
N ARG A 119 5.54 -4.12 -17.02
CA ARG A 119 5.08 -4.50 -18.35
C ARG A 119 6.28 -4.67 -19.29
N LYS A 120 6.45 -5.86 -19.89
CA LYS A 120 6.97 -6.01 -21.26
C LYS A 120 6.08 -6.97 -22.05
N ALA A 121 5.83 -6.58 -23.29
CA ALA A 121 4.76 -7.04 -24.17
C ALA A 121 5.14 -8.25 -25.06
N ALA A 122 4.10 -9.00 -25.48
CA ALA A 122 3.90 -9.80 -26.71
C ALA A 122 4.91 -10.93 -27.03
N ASN A 123 4.61 -12.13 -27.53
CA ASN A 123 3.54 -12.76 -28.34
C ASN A 123 3.88 -14.28 -28.31
N GLN A 124 3.02 -15.32 -28.36
CA GLN A 124 2.09 -15.77 -29.41
C GLN A 124 1.13 -16.88 -28.86
N ALA A 125 0.03 -17.08 -29.58
CA ALA A 125 -1.14 -17.97 -29.37
C ALA A 125 -0.80 -19.49 -29.23
N GLN A 126 -1.65 -20.44 -28.79
CA GLN A 126 -3.08 -20.69 -29.09
C GLN A 126 -3.59 -21.95 -28.32
N ASN A 127 -4.92 -22.07 -28.13
CA ASN A 127 -5.77 -23.28 -27.92
C ASN A 127 -6.32 -23.72 -26.52
N VAL A 128 -7.52 -23.19 -26.19
CA VAL A 128 -8.81 -23.74 -25.61
C VAL A 128 -8.85 -24.83 -24.49
N PRO A 129 -9.94 -24.93 -23.67
CA PRO A 129 -11.10 -24.04 -23.48
C PRO A 129 -11.52 -23.72 -22.01
N LEU A 130 -12.13 -22.53 -21.89
CA LEU A 130 -12.86 -21.96 -20.77
C LEU A 130 -14.31 -22.50 -20.73
N SER A 131 -14.70 -23.38 -19.78
CA SER A 131 -16.13 -23.76 -19.64
C SER A 131 -16.51 -24.51 -18.34
N SER A 132 -16.20 -24.00 -17.14
CA SER A 132 -16.78 -24.62 -15.92
C SER A 132 -17.09 -23.69 -14.74
N GLU A 133 -16.42 -22.54 -14.58
CA GLU A 133 -16.59 -21.76 -13.33
C GLU A 133 -17.60 -20.61 -13.45
N LYS A 134 -17.88 -20.13 -14.66
CA LYS A 134 -18.78 -18.98 -14.89
C LYS A 134 -20.27 -19.34 -14.87
N GLU A 135 -20.62 -20.63 -14.98
CA GLU A 135 -22.00 -21.11 -14.83
C GLU A 135 -22.41 -21.31 -13.36
N LEU A 136 -21.47 -21.68 -12.48
CA LEU A 136 -21.76 -21.96 -11.07
C LEU A 136 -22.07 -20.68 -10.27
N LEU A 137 -21.46 -19.54 -10.65
CA LEU A 137 -21.77 -18.25 -10.01
C LEU A 137 -23.10 -17.64 -10.49
N LYS A 138 -23.56 -17.95 -11.71
CA LYS A 138 -24.86 -17.43 -12.21
C LYS A 138 -26.06 -18.15 -11.59
N LYS A 139 -26.00 -19.48 -11.47
CA LYS A 139 -27.11 -20.26 -10.89
C LYS A 139 -27.40 -19.93 -9.41
N LYS A 140 -26.39 -19.51 -8.64
CA LYS A 140 -26.57 -19.15 -7.22
C LYS A 140 -27.16 -17.76 -6.99
N ILE A 141 -27.13 -16.88 -8.00
CA ILE A 141 -27.65 -15.51 -7.91
C ILE A 141 -29.14 -15.47 -8.32
N GLU A 142 -29.59 -16.40 -9.16
CA GLU A 142 -30.98 -16.46 -9.63
C GLU A 142 -31.97 -17.11 -8.64
N GLU A 143 -31.47 -17.83 -7.63
CA GLU A 143 -32.34 -18.59 -6.70
C GLU A 143 -32.79 -17.81 -5.45
N PHE A 144 -32.17 -16.67 -5.14
CA PHE A 144 -32.52 -15.87 -3.94
C PHE A 144 -33.52 -14.71 -4.20
N GLY A 145 -34.00 -14.55 -5.44
CA GLY A 145 -34.69 -13.34 -5.89
C GLY A 145 -36.21 -13.41 -6.08
N LYS A 146 -36.88 -14.53 -5.81
CA LYS A 146 -38.34 -14.64 -6.05
C LYS A 146 -39.10 -15.19 -4.84
N SER A 147 -39.49 -14.26 -3.96
CA SER A 147 -40.80 -14.32 -3.32
C SER A 147 -41.28 -12.89 -3.06
N ASP A 148 -42.30 -12.51 -3.83
CA ASP A 148 -43.05 -11.26 -3.79
C ASP A 148 -43.64 -10.92 -2.41
N ASN A 149 -43.48 -9.67 -1.97
CA ASN A 149 -44.60 -8.71 -1.93
C ASN A 149 -44.15 -7.28 -1.56
N LEU A 150 -44.57 -6.34 -2.41
CA LEU A 150 -44.47 -4.86 -2.33
C LEU A 150 -45.36 -4.34 -1.13
N PRO A 151 -45.26 -3.07 -0.62
CA PRO A 151 -44.81 -1.94 -1.42
C PRO A 151 -44.15 -0.69 -0.76
N LYS A 152 -43.38 0.03 -1.60
CA LYS A 152 -43.34 1.51 -1.82
C LYS A 152 -41.95 2.16 -1.80
N LYS A 153 -41.84 3.12 -2.73
CA LYS A 153 -40.93 4.27 -2.91
C LYS A 153 -39.64 4.05 -3.72
N THR A 154 -39.76 4.47 -4.99
CA THR A 154 -38.97 5.52 -5.65
C THR A 154 -37.46 5.55 -5.36
N GLU A 155 -36.64 5.25 -6.37
CA GLU A 155 -35.76 6.22 -7.04
C GLU A 155 -34.74 5.50 -7.95
N SER A 156 -34.65 6.00 -9.17
CA SER A 156 -33.56 5.80 -10.11
C SER A 156 -32.24 6.28 -9.52
N SER A 157 -31.31 5.38 -9.23
CA SER A 157 -29.91 5.76 -9.00
C SER A 157 -29.11 5.58 -10.30
N PRO A 158 -28.49 6.66 -10.83
CA PRO A 158 -27.63 6.55 -12.00
C PRO A 158 -26.34 5.81 -11.64
N VAL A 159 -25.85 5.00 -12.56
CA VAL A 159 -24.52 4.38 -12.50
C VAL A 159 -23.49 5.51 -12.54
N ILE A 160 -22.79 5.75 -11.43
CA ILE A 160 -21.76 6.79 -11.35
C ILE A 160 -20.54 6.34 -12.15
N SER A 161 -20.31 6.93 -13.32
CA SER A 161 -19.05 6.78 -14.06
C SER A 161 -18.06 7.84 -13.57
N PHE A 162 -17.15 7.44 -12.69
CA PHE A 162 -16.04 8.32 -12.32
C PHE A 162 -15.07 8.46 -13.51
N PRO A 163 -14.49 9.65 -13.76
CA PRO A 163 -13.59 9.84 -14.90
C PRO A 163 -12.36 8.93 -14.76
N GLN A 164 -12.04 8.19 -15.81
CA GLN A 164 -10.98 7.17 -15.83
C GLN A 164 -9.56 7.73 -15.56
N ASP A 165 -9.39 9.05 -15.67
CA ASP A 165 -8.11 9.76 -15.48
C ASP A 165 -7.75 10.01 -14.01
N PHE A 166 -8.67 9.73 -13.07
CA PHE A 166 -8.44 9.90 -11.64
C PHE A 166 -7.95 8.61 -10.97
N ASN A 167 -6.91 8.73 -10.13
CA ASN A 167 -6.38 7.61 -9.36
C ASN A 167 -7.37 7.18 -8.24
N VAL A 168 -7.19 5.98 -7.67
CA VAL A 168 -8.06 5.40 -6.63
C VAL A 168 -8.23 6.33 -5.42
N PHE A 169 -7.21 7.13 -5.09
CA PHE A 169 -7.29 8.14 -4.03
C PHE A 169 -8.23 9.30 -4.38
N GLU A 170 -8.12 9.83 -5.60
CA GLU A 170 -8.96 10.94 -6.09
C GLU A 170 -10.42 10.49 -6.26
N GLN A 171 -10.65 9.24 -6.67
CA GLN A 171 -11.99 8.64 -6.71
C GLN A 171 -12.62 8.54 -5.31
N ARG A 172 -11.83 8.14 -4.29
CA ARG A 172 -12.30 8.14 -2.89
C ARG A 172 -12.62 9.55 -2.40
N GLN A 173 -11.85 10.56 -2.83
CA GLN A 173 -12.10 11.96 -2.51
C GLN A 173 -13.40 12.46 -3.13
N LEU A 174 -13.66 12.18 -4.42
CA LEU A 174 -14.94 12.46 -5.07
C LEU A 174 -16.11 11.79 -4.33
N GLN A 175 -15.95 10.53 -3.91
CA GLN A 175 -16.98 9.81 -3.18
C GLN A 175 -17.24 10.39 -1.78
N PHE A 176 -16.21 10.94 -1.13
CA PHE A 176 -16.35 11.63 0.15
C PHE A 176 -17.04 13.00 0.02
N LEU A 177 -16.86 13.66 -1.13
CA LEU A 177 -17.53 14.92 -1.44
C LEU A 177 -19.02 14.73 -1.70
N LEU A 178 -19.47 13.54 -2.09
CA LEU A 178 -20.87 13.27 -2.40
C LEU A 178 -21.77 13.47 -1.16
N GLY A 179 -22.71 14.41 -1.27
CA GLY A 179 -23.64 14.77 -0.20
C GLY A 179 -23.11 15.83 0.77
N LYS A 180 -21.88 16.32 0.61
CA LYS A 180 -21.33 17.42 1.40
C LYS A 180 -21.80 18.78 0.88
N ILE A 181 -21.69 19.81 1.72
CA ILE A 181 -22.13 21.18 1.44
C ILE A 181 -20.89 22.06 1.25
N LEU A 182 -20.93 22.96 0.26
CA LEU A 182 -19.85 23.91 0.02
C LEU A 182 -19.92 25.12 0.96
N ASP A 183 -18.76 25.62 1.38
CA ASP A 183 -18.60 26.83 2.19
C ASP A 183 -18.39 28.08 1.34
N LYS A 184 -17.93 27.90 0.09
CA LYS A 184 -17.62 28.94 -0.89
C LYS A 184 -18.03 28.50 -2.28
N ASP A 185 -18.17 29.49 -3.15
CA ASP A 185 -18.51 29.27 -4.56
C ASP A 185 -17.35 28.57 -5.28
N VAL A 186 -17.64 27.50 -6.03
CA VAL A 186 -16.66 26.71 -6.78
C VAL A 186 -17.09 26.61 -8.25
N GLN A 187 -16.16 26.89 -9.15
CA GLN A 187 -16.37 26.74 -10.58
C GLN A 187 -15.98 25.34 -11.05
N LEU A 188 -16.92 24.64 -11.69
CA LEU A 188 -16.71 23.32 -12.27
C LEU A 188 -16.09 23.40 -13.67
N ASP A 189 -15.48 22.30 -14.12
CA ASP A 189 -14.83 22.23 -15.44
C ASP A 189 -15.83 22.28 -16.61
N ASN A 190 -17.11 22.00 -16.36
CA ASN A 190 -18.19 22.15 -17.33
C ASN A 190 -18.70 23.61 -17.46
N GLY A 191 -18.11 24.56 -16.73
CA GLY A 191 -18.53 25.96 -16.68
C GLY A 191 -19.68 26.24 -15.70
N GLY A 192 -20.16 25.24 -14.97
CA GLY A 192 -21.17 25.41 -13.92
C GLY A 192 -20.57 26.03 -12.66
N LEU A 193 -21.30 26.94 -12.01
CA LEU A 193 -20.93 27.51 -10.72
C LEU A 193 -21.78 26.86 -9.63
N LEU A 194 -21.13 26.20 -8.67
CA LEU A 194 -21.76 25.77 -7.42
C LEU A 194 -21.61 26.88 -6.40
N LYS A 195 -22.70 27.27 -5.74
CA LYS A 195 -22.67 28.34 -4.74
C LYS A 195 -22.35 27.79 -3.36
N ALA A 196 -21.84 28.67 -2.50
CA ALA A 196 -21.75 28.42 -1.06
C ALA A 196 -23.13 28.02 -0.52
N GLY A 197 -23.19 26.87 0.16
CA GLY A 197 -24.42 26.29 0.70
C GLY A 197 -25.05 25.20 -0.17
N ASP A 198 -24.61 25.01 -1.41
CA ASP A 198 -25.14 23.97 -2.29
C ASP A 198 -24.60 22.58 -1.92
N LYS A 199 -25.43 21.55 -2.08
CA LYS A 199 -25.04 20.15 -1.90
C LYS A 199 -24.32 19.62 -3.13
N ILE A 200 -23.20 18.94 -2.91
CA ILE A 200 -22.45 18.25 -3.95
C ILE A 200 -23.21 16.98 -4.34
N THR A 201 -23.80 16.97 -5.53
CA THR A 201 -24.52 15.83 -6.11
C THR A 201 -23.62 15.00 -7.03
N ALA A 202 -24.07 13.79 -7.39
CA ALA A 202 -23.36 12.93 -8.33
C ALA A 202 -23.16 13.61 -9.71
N ASP A 203 -24.14 14.42 -10.15
CA ASP A 203 -24.05 15.19 -11.39
C ASP A 203 -22.90 16.19 -11.35
N SER A 204 -22.74 16.91 -10.24
CA SER A 204 -21.64 17.87 -10.04
C SER A 204 -20.27 17.18 -10.01
N LEU A 205 -20.17 15.97 -9.44
CA LEU A 205 -18.92 15.20 -9.42
C LEU A 205 -18.56 14.65 -10.80
N SER A 206 -19.56 14.30 -11.63
CA SER A 206 -19.31 13.88 -13.02
C SER A 206 -18.72 15.00 -13.89
N ALA A 207 -18.98 16.25 -13.52
CA ALA A 207 -18.43 17.42 -14.18
C ALA A 207 -16.99 17.73 -13.79
N VAL A 208 -16.45 17.09 -12.75
CA VAL A 208 -15.06 17.26 -12.31
C VAL A 208 -14.15 16.41 -13.20
N LYS A 209 -13.37 17.06 -14.05
CA LYS A 209 -12.39 16.43 -14.95
C LYS A 209 -10.96 16.81 -14.61
N SER A 210 -10.77 17.91 -13.88
CA SER A 210 -9.46 18.43 -13.51
C SER A 210 -9.16 18.26 -12.02
N ARG A 211 -7.89 17.97 -11.70
CA ARG A 211 -7.39 17.95 -10.31
C ARG A 211 -7.56 19.29 -9.59
N ASN A 212 -7.49 20.40 -10.33
CA ASN A 212 -7.69 21.74 -9.78
C ASN A 212 -9.10 21.88 -9.18
N THR A 213 -10.12 21.46 -9.93
CA THR A 213 -11.53 21.51 -9.52
C THR A 213 -11.81 20.56 -8.34
N LEU A 214 -11.23 19.36 -8.36
CA LEU A 214 -11.29 18.42 -7.22
C LEU A 214 -10.69 19.04 -5.93
N MET A 215 -9.56 19.74 -6.07
CA MET A 215 -8.88 20.40 -4.96
C MET A 215 -9.72 21.55 -4.40
N GLN A 216 -10.34 22.37 -5.26
CA GLN A 216 -11.24 23.45 -4.84
C GLN A 216 -12.45 22.92 -4.08
N LEU A 217 -13.10 21.87 -4.59
CA LEU A 217 -14.22 21.24 -3.89
C LEU A 217 -13.79 20.72 -2.51
N THR A 218 -12.62 20.08 -2.41
CA THR A 218 -12.10 19.57 -1.13
C THR A 218 -11.78 20.68 -0.14
N ALA A 219 -11.19 21.79 -0.60
CA ALA A 219 -10.81 22.91 0.25
C ALA A 219 -12.04 23.65 0.82
N HIS A 220 -13.17 23.60 0.11
CA HIS A 220 -14.36 24.38 0.38
C HIS A 220 -15.55 23.55 0.87
N VAL A 221 -15.30 22.37 1.44
CA VAL A 221 -16.37 21.55 2.04
C VAL A 221 -16.50 21.86 3.53
N VAL A 222 -17.74 22.09 3.94
CA VAL A 222 -18.11 22.16 5.36
C VAL A 222 -17.98 20.77 5.99
N LYS A 223 -17.24 20.69 7.11
CA LYS A 223 -16.99 19.44 7.85
C LYS A 223 -18.29 18.77 8.30
#